data_AF-H3HBQ1-F1
#
_entry.id   AF-H3HBQ1-F1
#
_cell.length_a   1.000
_cell.length_b   1.000
_cell.length_c   1.000
_cell.angle_alpha   90.00
_cell.angle_beta   90.00
_cell.angle_gamma   90.00
#
_symmetry.space_group_name_H-M   'P 1'
#
loop_
_entity.id
_entity.type
_entity.pdbx_description
1 polymer ?
#
loop_
_entity_poly.entity_id
_entity_poly.type
_entity_poly.pdbx_seq_one_letter_code
_entity_poly.pdbx_strand_id
1 'polypeptide(L)'
;MAKRFVAGQLEGSSGKRGVSPDGTATKTTKSNKKGGKQVVETFVLGQPLPHNGVCDHYKHSLRWFRFQCCGKTFPCDVCHDSSDCPEANLGKFASRMICGLCSKEQSSSVKVCSCGNDVASKKSTSRHWEGGAGCRDSLQMSRWDKQKYRGQNKTESKKFKRVGAESKRRRDNANGDADVQQ
;
A
#
# COMPACT_ATOMS: atom_id res chain seq x y z
N MET A 1 -44.54 -26.36 15.53
CA MET A 1 -45.45 -26.34 14.37
C MET A 1 -44.62 -26.52 13.10
N ALA A 2 -45.15 -27.13 12.04
CA ALA A 2 -44.41 -27.41 10.80
C ALA A 2 -44.98 -26.66 9.58
N LYS A 3 -44.09 -26.28 8.66
CA LYS A 3 -44.25 -25.81 7.27
C LYS A 3 -42.80 -25.56 6.75
N ARG A 4 -42.26 -26.08 5.64
CA ARG A 4 -42.81 -26.70 4.39
C ARG A 4 -43.77 -25.75 3.65
N PHE A 5 -43.65 -25.46 2.35
CA PHE A 5 -42.67 -25.82 1.30
C PHE A 5 -42.47 -24.55 0.40
N VAL A 6 -41.88 -24.49 -0.78
CA VAL A 6 -41.59 -25.44 -1.90
C VAL A 6 -40.20 -25.11 -2.51
N ALA A 7 -39.81 -25.75 -3.61
CA ALA A 7 -38.71 -25.32 -4.50
C ALA A 7 -39.26 -24.69 -5.81
N GLY A 8 -38.38 -24.09 -6.63
CA GLY A 8 -38.64 -23.62 -7.99
C GLY A 8 -37.40 -23.84 -8.87
N GLN A 9 -37.57 -24.27 -10.13
CA GLN A 9 -36.53 -24.99 -10.86
C GLN A 9 -36.71 -24.92 -12.40
N LEU A 10 -35.60 -25.08 -13.14
CA LEU A 10 -35.46 -25.45 -14.57
C LEU A 10 -35.73 -24.41 -15.68
N GLU A 11 -34.73 -24.27 -16.56
CA GLU A 11 -34.73 -24.41 -18.04
C GLU A 11 -35.80 -23.74 -18.94
N GLY A 12 -35.34 -23.15 -20.06
CA GLY A 12 -36.19 -22.63 -21.14
C GLY A 12 -35.47 -22.39 -22.47
N SER A 13 -35.25 -23.45 -23.27
CA SER A 13 -34.41 -23.43 -24.48
C SER A 13 -35.19 -23.44 -25.81
N SER A 14 -34.92 -22.50 -26.74
CA SER A 14 -35.11 -22.61 -28.22
C SER A 14 -34.78 -21.27 -28.93
N GLY A 15 -34.27 -21.16 -30.18
CA GLY A 15 -33.69 -22.19 -31.06
C GLY A 15 -33.60 -21.83 -32.57
N LYS A 16 -32.50 -22.26 -33.22
CA LYS A 16 -32.33 -22.66 -34.65
C LYS A 16 -32.26 -21.66 -35.83
N ARG A 17 -31.08 -21.69 -36.50
CA ARG A 17 -30.77 -21.57 -37.97
C ARG A 17 -30.85 -20.17 -38.63
N GLY A 18 -29.99 -19.82 -39.61
CA GLY A 18 -28.80 -20.52 -40.16
C GLY A 18 -28.39 -20.06 -41.58
N VAL A 19 -27.39 -20.76 -42.17
CA VAL A 19 -26.95 -20.73 -43.60
C VAL A 19 -25.96 -19.63 -44.05
N SER A 20 -24.90 -20.07 -44.76
CA SER A 20 -23.89 -19.26 -45.50
C SER A 20 -24.15 -19.32 -47.02
N PRO A 21 -23.53 -18.44 -47.84
CA PRO A 21 -22.31 -18.82 -48.58
C PRO A 21 -21.22 -17.73 -48.57
N ASP A 22 -19.94 -18.10 -48.44
CA ASP A 22 -18.92 -18.27 -49.50
C ASP A 22 -18.23 -16.96 -49.97
N GLY A 23 -16.94 -17.03 -50.29
CA GLY A 23 -16.08 -15.86 -50.54
C GLY A 23 -14.58 -16.15 -50.41
N THR A 24 -14.05 -17.06 -51.24
CA THR A 24 -12.63 -17.47 -51.18
C THR A 24 -11.65 -16.39 -51.66
N ALA A 25 -10.67 -16.01 -50.83
CA ALA A 25 -9.40 -15.42 -51.27
C ALA A 25 -8.28 -15.50 -50.20
N THR A 26 -7.18 -16.17 -50.52
CA THR A 26 -5.94 -16.16 -49.72
C THR A 26 -5.13 -14.88 -49.90
N LYS A 27 -4.44 -14.42 -48.85
CA LYS A 27 -3.20 -13.63 -48.96
C LYS A 27 -2.37 -13.67 -47.67
N THR A 28 -1.28 -14.42 -47.70
CA THR A 28 -0.25 -14.48 -46.65
C THR A 28 0.56 -13.19 -46.64
N THR A 29 0.34 -12.30 -45.67
CA THR A 29 1.15 -11.09 -45.49
C THR A 29 2.15 -11.27 -44.35
N LYS A 30 3.43 -11.13 -44.71
CA LYS A 30 4.58 -11.36 -43.84
C LYS A 30 4.56 -10.43 -42.62
N SER A 31 4.84 -11.02 -41.46
CA SER A 31 5.52 -10.43 -40.31
C SER A 31 5.81 -8.92 -40.35
N ASN A 32 5.12 -8.16 -39.50
CA ASN A 32 5.77 -7.04 -38.81
C ASN A 32 5.69 -7.28 -37.30
N LYS A 33 6.60 -8.12 -36.81
CA LYS A 33 6.96 -8.16 -35.39
C LYS A 33 7.65 -6.84 -35.10
N LYS A 34 6.85 -5.78 -34.85
CA LYS A 34 7.35 -4.53 -34.27
C LYS A 34 8.05 -4.93 -32.99
N GLY A 35 9.37 -5.01 -33.03
CA GLY A 35 10.18 -5.18 -31.84
C GLY A 35 9.83 -4.00 -30.96
N GLY A 36 9.10 -4.28 -29.87
CA GLY A 36 8.95 -3.31 -28.80
C GLY A 36 10.37 -2.90 -28.45
N LYS A 37 10.70 -1.63 -28.71
CA LYS A 37 12.00 -1.10 -28.28
C LYS A 37 12.05 -1.42 -26.80
N GLN A 38 13.02 -2.24 -26.39
CA GLN A 38 13.28 -2.44 -24.97
C GLN A 38 13.72 -1.07 -24.49
N VAL A 39 12.77 -0.29 -23.98
CA VAL A 39 13.03 0.99 -23.35
C VAL A 39 13.69 0.61 -22.03
N VAL A 40 15.00 0.36 -22.12
CA VAL A 40 15.92 0.51 -21.01
C VAL A 40 15.75 1.97 -20.62
N GLU A 41 14.90 2.18 -19.61
CA GLU A 41 14.39 3.49 -19.28
C GLU A 41 15.48 4.23 -18.53
N THR A 42 16.33 4.91 -19.29
CA THR A 42 17.59 5.52 -18.84
C THR A 42 17.30 6.74 -17.97
N PHE A 43 16.80 6.50 -16.76
CA PHE A 43 16.68 7.51 -15.72
C PHE A 43 18.07 7.95 -15.24
N VAL A 44 18.24 9.25 -15.04
CA VAL A 44 19.50 9.86 -14.62
C VAL A 44 19.50 10.05 -13.11
N LEU A 45 20.56 9.64 -12.43
CA LEU A 45 20.70 9.84 -10.99
C LEU A 45 20.61 11.34 -10.64
N GLY A 46 19.78 11.68 -9.66
CA GLY A 46 19.48 13.05 -9.27
C GLY A 46 18.24 13.66 -9.94
N GLN A 47 17.75 13.10 -11.06
CA GLN A 47 16.50 13.51 -11.69
C GLN A 47 15.30 12.68 -11.16
N PRO A 48 14.07 13.21 -11.17
CA PRO A 48 12.87 12.44 -10.86
C PRO A 48 12.57 11.41 -11.94
N LEU A 49 11.90 10.33 -11.55
CA LEU A 49 11.33 9.35 -12.48
C LEU A 49 10.08 9.94 -13.18
N PRO A 50 9.63 9.36 -14.31
CA PRO A 50 8.34 9.69 -14.92
C PRO A 50 7.21 9.68 -13.87
N HIS A 51 6.38 10.73 -13.88
CA HIS A 51 5.34 10.99 -12.88
C HIS A 51 5.81 10.87 -11.41
N ASN A 52 7.08 11.21 -11.11
CA ASN A 52 7.71 11.04 -9.78
C ASN A 52 7.68 9.59 -9.25
N GLY A 53 7.66 8.61 -10.15
CA GLY A 53 7.57 7.19 -9.83
C GLY A 53 6.15 6.66 -9.58
N VAL A 54 5.12 7.50 -9.73
CA VAL A 54 3.72 7.16 -9.42
C VAL A 54 3.06 6.29 -10.51
N CYS A 55 2.06 5.49 -10.12
CA CYS A 55 1.13 4.81 -11.03
C CYS A 55 -0.31 4.92 -10.52
N ASP A 56 -1.29 4.55 -11.37
CA ASP A 56 -2.71 4.62 -11.02
C ASP A 56 -3.11 3.75 -9.82
N HIS A 57 -2.47 2.60 -9.66
CA HIS A 57 -2.68 1.71 -8.52
C HIS A 57 -2.25 2.37 -7.21
N TYR A 58 -1.05 2.96 -7.16
CA TYR A 58 -0.47 3.57 -5.96
C TYR A 58 -0.09 5.04 -6.19
N LYS A 59 -1.12 5.91 -6.18
CA LYS A 59 -1.03 7.37 -6.37
C LYS A 59 -0.14 8.13 -5.36
N HIS A 60 0.37 7.44 -4.34
CA HIS A 60 1.27 7.97 -3.32
C HIS A 60 2.61 7.21 -3.23
N SER A 61 2.84 6.21 -4.09
CA SER A 61 4.13 5.50 -4.17
C SER A 61 5.11 6.32 -5.00
N LEU A 62 5.90 7.17 -4.34
CA LEU A 62 6.99 7.94 -4.96
C LEU A 62 8.25 7.05 -5.15
N ARG A 63 8.07 5.86 -5.73
CA ARG A 63 9.13 4.85 -5.94
C ARG A 63 8.74 3.80 -6.99
N TRP A 64 9.75 3.25 -7.64
CA TRP A 64 9.65 1.99 -8.40
C TRP A 64 10.35 0.85 -7.67
N PHE A 65 10.06 -0.39 -8.07
CA PHE A 65 10.65 -1.62 -7.55
C PHE A 65 11.48 -2.32 -8.63
N ARG A 66 12.61 -2.93 -8.24
CA ARG A 66 13.36 -3.85 -9.11
C ARG A 66 13.04 -5.29 -8.68
N PHE A 67 12.34 -6.04 -9.53
CA PHE A 67 11.90 -7.40 -9.21
C PHE A 67 12.99 -8.42 -9.57
N GLN A 68 13.22 -9.38 -8.67
CA GLN A 68 14.37 -10.28 -8.74
C GLN A 68 14.20 -11.43 -9.76
N CYS A 69 12.97 -11.71 -10.18
CA CYS A 69 12.63 -12.66 -11.25
C CYS A 69 13.07 -12.17 -12.64
N CYS A 70 12.68 -10.95 -13.02
CA CYS A 70 12.90 -10.40 -14.36
C CYS A 70 13.99 -9.33 -14.46
N GLY A 71 14.51 -8.82 -13.35
CA GLY A 71 15.49 -7.72 -13.31
C GLY A 71 14.95 -6.33 -13.72
N LYS A 72 13.80 -6.30 -14.43
CA LYS A 72 13.03 -5.11 -14.83
C LYS A 72 12.54 -4.30 -13.61
N THR A 73 12.15 -3.06 -13.90
CA THR A 73 11.66 -2.08 -12.92
C THR A 73 10.20 -1.71 -13.19
N PHE A 74 9.36 -1.71 -12.16
CA PHE A 74 7.94 -1.37 -12.26
C PHE A 74 7.48 -0.50 -11.06
N PRO A 75 6.47 0.36 -11.19
CA PRO A 75 5.99 1.22 -10.11
C PRO A 75 5.30 0.47 -8.96
N CYS A 76 4.74 -0.71 -9.23
CA CYS A 76 4.10 -1.57 -8.24
C CYS A 76 4.13 -3.04 -8.67
N ASP A 77 3.79 -3.90 -7.72
CA ASP A 77 3.40 -5.31 -7.90
C ASP A 77 2.28 -5.45 -8.95
N VAL A 78 1.17 -4.73 -8.83
CA VAL A 78 0.04 -4.84 -9.78
C VAL A 78 0.46 -4.53 -11.24
N CYS A 79 1.39 -3.59 -11.46
CA CYS A 79 1.97 -3.31 -12.79
C CYS A 79 2.95 -4.39 -13.28
N HIS A 80 3.58 -5.12 -12.36
CA HIS A 80 4.49 -6.23 -12.65
C HIS A 80 3.71 -7.51 -12.98
N ASP A 81 2.64 -7.79 -12.23
CA ASP A 81 1.72 -8.91 -12.46
C ASP A 81 0.92 -8.75 -13.77
N SER A 82 0.72 -7.50 -14.21
CA SER A 82 0.16 -7.14 -15.52
C SER A 82 1.16 -7.19 -16.68
N SER A 83 2.41 -7.63 -16.47
CA SER A 83 3.47 -7.65 -17.49
C SER A 83 3.77 -9.05 -18.01
N ASP A 84 4.54 -9.17 -19.11
CA ASP A 84 4.95 -10.45 -19.71
C ASP A 84 5.93 -11.29 -18.84
N CYS A 85 5.95 -11.11 -17.52
CA CYS A 85 6.79 -11.88 -16.62
C CYS A 85 6.06 -13.17 -16.16
N PRO A 86 6.50 -14.37 -16.57
CA PRO A 86 5.83 -15.62 -16.18
C PRO A 86 5.92 -15.92 -14.68
N GLU A 87 6.80 -15.22 -13.96
CA GLU A 87 7.07 -15.44 -12.53
C GLU A 87 6.49 -14.34 -11.61
N ALA A 88 5.78 -13.35 -12.15
CA ALA A 88 5.24 -12.25 -11.34
C ALA A 88 4.28 -12.75 -10.26
N ASN A 89 3.30 -13.54 -10.68
CA ASN A 89 2.31 -14.22 -9.85
C ASN A 89 2.87 -15.24 -8.83
N LEU A 90 4.20 -15.47 -8.80
CA LEU A 90 4.85 -16.37 -7.82
C LEU A 90 5.20 -15.68 -6.48
N GLY A 91 4.74 -14.45 -6.24
CA GLY A 91 4.95 -13.73 -4.97
C GLY A 91 6.40 -13.32 -4.71
N LYS A 92 7.24 -13.25 -5.74
CA LYS A 92 8.67 -12.89 -5.65
C LYS A 92 8.84 -11.38 -5.39
N PHE A 93 8.87 -10.99 -4.10
CA PHE A 93 9.04 -9.60 -3.68
C PHE A 93 10.33 -8.92 -4.19
N ALA A 94 10.26 -7.60 -4.36
CA ALA A 94 11.40 -6.78 -4.76
C ALA A 94 12.37 -6.48 -3.59
N SER A 95 13.61 -6.96 -3.72
CA SER A 95 14.72 -6.68 -2.79
C SER A 95 15.22 -5.22 -2.86
N ARG A 96 15.04 -4.58 -4.01
CA ARG A 96 15.47 -3.19 -4.27
C ARG A 96 14.36 -2.33 -4.81
N MET A 97 14.49 -1.03 -4.59
CA MET A 97 13.59 0.01 -5.06
C MET A 97 14.36 1.24 -5.53
N ILE A 98 13.74 2.05 -6.37
CA ILE A 98 14.31 3.27 -6.95
C ILE A 98 13.46 4.45 -6.48
N CYS A 99 14.10 5.47 -5.92
CA CYS A 99 13.41 6.67 -5.44
C CYS A 99 12.81 7.47 -6.61
N GLY A 100 11.50 7.74 -6.55
CA GLY A 100 10.79 8.48 -7.60
C GLY A 100 11.19 9.95 -7.77
N LEU A 101 11.84 10.56 -6.76
CA LEU A 101 12.24 11.98 -6.80
C LEU A 101 13.70 12.22 -7.22
N CYS A 102 14.57 11.20 -7.20
CA CYS A 102 15.99 11.36 -7.53
C CYS A 102 16.63 10.15 -8.23
N SER A 103 15.82 9.18 -8.66
CA SER A 103 16.22 7.96 -9.39
C SER A 103 17.29 7.10 -8.70
N LYS A 104 17.56 7.30 -7.40
CA LYS A 104 18.55 6.55 -6.62
C LYS A 104 18.01 5.16 -6.25
N GLU A 105 18.72 4.10 -6.65
CA GLU A 105 18.43 2.73 -6.23
C GLU A 105 18.88 2.50 -4.76
N GLN A 106 18.03 1.82 -3.98
CA GLN A 106 18.20 1.50 -2.56
C GLN A 106 17.57 0.13 -2.25
N SER A 107 17.85 -0.46 -1.08
CA SER A 107 17.14 -1.67 -0.62
C SER A 107 15.70 -1.34 -0.18
N SER A 108 14.76 -2.28 -0.36
CA SER A 108 13.34 -2.07 -0.03
C SER A 108 13.04 -1.89 1.46
N SER A 109 14.02 -2.17 2.34
CA SER A 109 13.98 -1.86 3.77
C SER A 109 14.12 -0.35 4.09
N VAL A 110 14.69 0.45 3.18
CA VAL A 110 14.93 1.89 3.40
C VAL A 110 13.62 2.66 3.26
N LYS A 111 13.15 3.25 4.36
CA LYS A 111 11.90 4.03 4.41
C LYS A 111 12.05 5.48 3.94
N VAL A 112 13.21 6.08 4.16
CA VAL A 112 13.50 7.49 3.79
C VAL A 112 14.75 7.53 2.91
N CYS A 113 14.60 8.09 1.72
CA CYS A 113 15.70 8.26 0.77
C CYS A 113 16.65 9.38 1.21
N SER A 114 17.91 9.35 0.74
CA SER A 114 18.91 10.41 0.99
C SER A 114 18.49 11.81 0.49
N CYS A 115 17.44 11.92 -0.33
CA CYS A 115 16.84 13.19 -0.79
C CYS A 115 15.66 13.67 0.08
N GLY A 116 15.35 13.00 1.19
CA GLY A 116 14.21 13.33 2.05
C GLY A 116 12.86 12.71 1.63
N ASN A 117 12.81 11.94 0.53
CA ASN A 117 11.60 11.22 0.13
C ASN A 117 11.28 10.08 1.11
N ASP A 118 10.23 10.23 1.91
CA ASP A 118 9.67 9.14 2.71
C ASP A 118 8.66 8.33 1.88
N VAL A 119 9.00 7.06 1.63
CA VAL A 119 8.26 6.12 0.80
C VAL A 119 7.43 5.11 1.60
N ALA A 120 7.45 5.21 2.93
CA ALA A 120 6.73 4.30 3.84
C ALA A 120 5.66 5.03 4.66
N SER A 121 5.77 6.35 4.82
CA SER A 121 4.76 7.17 5.48
C SER A 121 3.46 7.20 4.66
N LYS A 122 2.49 6.42 5.15
CA LYS A 122 1.08 6.55 4.75
C LYS A 122 0.58 7.93 5.18
N LYS A 123 0.68 8.91 4.28
CA LYS A 123 0.07 10.25 4.46
C LYS A 123 -1.42 10.05 4.74
N SER A 124 -1.87 10.38 5.95
CA SER A 124 -3.29 10.23 6.33
C SER A 124 -4.16 11.15 5.49
N THR A 125 -4.94 10.60 4.56
CA THR A 125 -5.87 11.35 3.71
C THR A 125 -6.94 12.06 4.55
N SER A 126 -7.40 11.44 5.64
CA SER A 126 -8.28 12.10 6.60
C SER A 126 -7.49 13.11 7.44
N ARG A 127 -7.76 14.40 7.17
CA ARG A 127 -7.31 15.55 7.97
C ARG A 127 -8.20 15.84 9.18
N HIS A 128 -9.29 15.10 9.30
CA HIS A 128 -10.39 15.30 10.24
C HIS A 128 -10.61 14.04 11.08
N TRP A 129 -11.24 14.19 12.24
CA TRP A 129 -11.39 13.09 13.20
C TRP A 129 -12.63 12.22 12.95
N GLU A 130 -12.62 11.49 11.83
CA GLU A 130 -13.67 10.54 11.47
C GLU A 130 -13.52 9.21 12.23
N GLY A 131 -14.62 8.72 12.80
CA GLY A 131 -14.77 7.36 13.37
C GLY A 131 -13.84 6.97 14.52
N GLY A 132 -12.94 7.86 14.96
CA GLY A 132 -11.84 7.54 15.87
C GLY A 132 -10.51 7.15 15.19
N ALA A 133 -10.50 7.01 13.86
CA ALA A 133 -9.34 6.53 13.09
C ALA A 133 -8.46 7.65 12.49
N GLY A 134 -8.95 8.89 12.43
CA GLY A 134 -8.19 10.04 11.90
C GLY A 134 -7.02 10.49 12.78
N CYS A 135 -5.91 10.91 12.18
CA CYS A 135 -4.72 11.39 12.90
C CYS A 135 -4.99 12.61 13.80
N ARG A 136 -4.76 12.47 15.11
CA ARG A 136 -4.65 13.58 16.07
C ARG A 136 -3.27 14.25 16.07
N ASP A 137 -2.62 14.35 14.92
CA ASP A 137 -1.37 15.11 14.82
C ASP A 137 -1.70 16.61 14.77
N SER A 138 -1.35 17.32 15.86
CA SER A 138 -1.56 18.76 15.97
C SER A 138 -0.77 19.56 14.93
N LEU A 139 0.25 19.00 14.28
CA LEU A 139 0.96 19.63 13.16
C LEU A 139 0.13 19.57 11.86
N GLN A 140 -0.53 18.44 11.57
CA GLN A 140 -1.33 18.26 10.34
C GLN A 140 -2.72 18.88 10.40
N MET A 141 -3.31 18.97 11.60
CA MET A 141 -4.63 19.56 11.84
C MET A 141 -4.65 21.06 11.50
N SER A 142 -5.75 21.55 10.91
CA SER A 142 -5.88 22.96 10.56
C SER A 142 -5.86 23.87 11.81
N ARG A 143 -5.35 25.10 11.69
CA ARG A 143 -5.30 26.08 12.80
C ARG A 143 -6.69 26.39 13.40
N TRP A 144 -7.74 26.25 12.60
CA TRP A 144 -9.13 26.55 12.96
C TRP A 144 -9.92 25.31 13.42
N ASP A 145 -9.29 24.13 13.48
CA ASP A 145 -9.95 22.90 13.93
C ASP A 145 -10.25 22.95 15.44
N LYS A 146 -11.54 22.85 15.80
CA LYS A 146 -12.04 22.90 17.18
C LYS A 146 -11.44 21.82 18.10
N GLN A 147 -10.89 20.74 17.55
CA GLN A 147 -10.26 19.65 18.32
C GLN A 147 -8.74 19.84 18.50
N LYS A 148 -8.05 20.65 17.66
CA LYS A 148 -6.56 20.77 17.65
C LYS A 148 -5.96 21.18 18.99
N TYR A 149 -6.62 22.11 19.68
CA TYR A 149 -6.19 22.62 20.98
C TYR A 149 -7.05 22.09 22.15
N ARG A 150 -8.03 21.23 21.86
CA ARG A 150 -9.05 20.80 22.83
C ARG A 150 -8.47 19.80 23.83
N GLY A 151 -8.25 20.27 25.05
CA GLY A 151 -7.76 19.44 26.16
C GLY A 151 -6.29 19.64 26.50
N GLN A 152 -5.54 20.44 25.73
CA GLN A 152 -4.16 20.84 26.04
C GLN A 152 -4.01 21.33 27.49
N ASN A 153 -4.96 22.15 27.94
CA ASN A 153 -4.95 22.78 29.27
C ASN A 153 -5.62 21.93 30.37
N LYS A 154 -5.85 20.62 30.16
CA LYS A 154 -6.43 19.75 31.19
C LYS A 154 -5.34 19.23 32.12
N THR A 155 -5.43 19.57 33.41
CA THR A 155 -4.59 18.97 34.45
C THR A 155 -4.82 17.46 34.52
N GLU A 156 -3.83 16.66 34.13
CA GLU A 156 -3.90 15.21 34.29
C GLU A 156 -3.95 14.83 35.77
N SER A 157 -4.90 13.97 36.14
CA SER A 157 -5.06 13.59 37.55
C SER A 157 -3.89 12.71 37.99
N LYS A 158 -3.13 13.15 39.00
CA LYS A 158 -2.09 12.33 39.67
C LYS A 158 -2.66 11.13 40.44
N LYS A 159 -3.96 10.79 40.26
CA LYS A 159 -4.67 9.70 40.96
C LYS A 159 -3.96 8.36 40.74
N PHE A 160 -3.56 8.03 39.51
CA PHE A 160 -2.88 6.77 39.18
C PHE A 160 -1.55 6.57 39.95
N LYS A 161 -0.84 7.66 40.27
CA LYS A 161 0.40 7.62 41.07
C LYS A 161 0.13 7.54 42.58
N ARG A 162 -1.07 7.93 43.04
CA ARG A 162 -1.51 7.89 44.45
C ARG A 162 -2.25 6.60 44.81
N VAL A 163 -3.09 6.09 43.92
CA VAL A 163 -3.89 4.86 44.07
C VAL A 163 -3.96 4.10 42.75
N GLY A 164 -3.68 2.79 42.77
CA GLY A 164 -3.66 1.93 41.60
C GLY A 164 -2.47 0.98 41.57
N ALA A 165 -2.30 0.28 40.45
CA ALA A 165 -1.26 -0.74 40.29
C ALA A 165 0.18 -0.20 40.44
N GLU A 166 0.45 1.03 39.97
CA GLU A 166 1.77 1.65 40.16
C GLU A 166 2.03 1.97 41.64
N SER A 167 1.05 2.52 42.36
CA SER A 167 1.17 2.79 43.80
C SER A 167 1.32 1.52 44.63
N LYS A 168 0.66 0.42 44.24
CA LYS A 168 0.88 -0.89 44.86
C LYS A 168 2.31 -1.37 44.60
N ARG A 169 2.75 -1.44 43.34
CA ARG A 169 4.13 -1.85 42.98
C ARG A 169 5.21 -1.03 43.70
N ARG A 170 5.03 0.29 43.82
CA ARG A 170 5.95 1.17 44.58
C ARG A 170 6.06 0.76 46.06
N ARG A 171 4.96 0.32 46.69
CA ARG A 171 4.96 -0.16 48.08
C ARG A 171 5.53 -1.57 48.19
N ASP A 172 5.14 -2.47 47.30
CA ASP A 172 5.63 -3.85 47.27
C ASP A 172 7.17 -3.87 47.09
N ASN A 173 7.70 -3.04 46.18
CA ASN A 173 9.16 -2.87 46.01
C ASN A 173 9.82 -2.25 47.26
N ALA A 174 9.26 -1.18 47.83
CA ALA A 174 9.85 -0.52 49.01
C ALA A 174 9.89 -1.43 50.25
N ASN A 175 8.98 -2.39 50.36
CA ASN A 175 9.03 -3.43 51.39
C ASN A 175 10.14 -4.47 51.09
N GLY A 176 10.38 -4.80 49.82
CA GLY A 176 11.44 -5.73 49.42
C GLY A 176 12.85 -5.17 49.62
N ASP A 177 13.09 -3.89 49.31
CA ASP A 177 14.37 -3.22 49.59
C ASP A 177 14.69 -3.16 51.10
N ALA A 178 13.67 -3.15 51.97
CA ALA A 178 13.83 -3.13 53.42
C ALA A 178 14.10 -4.52 54.05
N ASP A 179 13.75 -5.60 53.34
CA ASP A 179 14.01 -6.99 53.73
C ASP A 179 15.48 -7.38 53.42
N VAL A 180 16.06 -6.79 52.37
CA VAL A 180 17.43 -7.05 51.86
C VAL A 180 18.53 -6.31 52.65
N GLN A 181 18.17 -5.51 53.66
CA GLN A 181 19.12 -4.69 54.45
C GLN A 181 19.24 -5.13 55.92
N GLN A 182 18.94 -6.39 56.22
CA GLN A 182 19.12 -7.06 57.53
C GLN A 182 19.99 -8.31 57.38
#